data_AF-A0A6V7K3C4-F1
#
_entry.id   AF-A0A6V7K3C4-F1
#
_cell.length_a   1.000
_cell.length_b   1.000
_cell.length_c   1.000
_cell.angle_alpha   90.00
_cell.angle_beta   90.00
_cell.angle_gamma   90.00
#
_symmetry.space_group_name_H-M   'P 1'
#
loop_
_entity.id
_entity.type
_entity.pdbx_description
1 polymer ?
#
loop_
_entity_poly.entity_id
_entity_poly.type
_entity_poly.pdbx_seq_one_letter_code
_entity_poly.pdbx_strand_id
1 'polypeptide(L)' 'VLQYNVPNGKKNRGLALVYAYRMLVPPELLTEDNVRLARILGWCTEL' A
#
# COMPACT_ATOMS: atom_id res chain seq x y z
N VAL A 1 -5.23 -14.00 14.67
CA VAL A 1 -4.84 -12.63 15.11
C VAL A 1 -5.04 -11.62 13.98
N LEU A 2 -4.36 -11.74 12.82
CA LEU A 2 -4.48 -10.76 11.73
C LEU A 2 -5.91 -10.55 11.21
N GLN A 3 -6.69 -11.63 11.02
CA GLN A 3 -8.08 -11.56 10.54
C GLN A 3 -9.03 -10.77 11.47
N TYR A 4 -8.65 -10.57 12.73
CA TYR A 4 -9.44 -9.77 13.67
C TYR A 4 -8.96 -8.31 13.70
N ASN A 5 -7.63 -8.11 13.70
CA ASN A 5 -7.02 -6.79 13.91
C ASN A 5 -6.90 -5.93 12.65
N VAL A 6 -6.74 -6.54 11.48
CA VAL A 6 -6.26 -5.87 10.25
C VAL A 6 -7.34 -5.60 9.20
N PRO A 7 -8.30 -6.49 8.90
CA PRO A 7 -9.20 -6.30 7.76
C PRO A 7 -10.28 -5.23 7.98
N ASN A 8 -10.50 -4.80 9.22
CA ASN A 8 -11.50 -3.80 9.58
C ASN A 8 -10.95 -2.36 9.46
N GLY A 9 -11.80 -1.35 9.65
CA GLY A 9 -11.37 0.06 9.56
C GLY A 9 -11.19 0.59 8.13
N LYS A 10 -10.66 1.82 8.03
CA LYS A 10 -10.65 2.62 6.78
C LYS A 10 -9.47 2.31 5.84
N LYS A 11 -8.40 1.66 6.33
CA LYS A 11 -7.14 1.40 5.60
C LYS A 11 -6.47 2.66 5.02
N ASN A 12 -6.66 3.80 5.67
CA ASN A 12 -6.17 5.08 5.15
C ASN A 12 -4.63 5.12 5.10
N ARG A 13 -3.91 4.43 6.00
CA ARG A 13 -2.44 4.47 6.04
C ARG A 13 -1.87 3.64 4.89
N GLY A 14 -2.39 2.44 4.67
CA GLY A 14 -2.02 1.58 3.57
C GLY A 14 -2.36 2.19 2.21
N LEU A 15 -3.56 2.78 2.06
CA LEU A 15 -3.95 3.46 0.83
C LEU A 15 -3.13 4.73 0.57
N ALA A 16 -2.87 5.54 1.61
CA ALA A 16 -2.03 6.73 1.48
C ALA A 16 -0.63 6.38 0.98
N LEU A 17 -0.04 5.28 1.43
CA LEU A 17 1.26 4.81 0.95
C LEU A 17 1.22 4.48 -0.55
N VAL A 18 0.22 3.71 -0.99
CA VAL A 18 0.09 3.34 -2.42
C VAL A 18 -0.16 4.56 -3.30
N TYR A 19 -0.96 5.53 -2.83
CA TYR A 19 -1.18 6.78 -3.56
C TYR A 19 0.07 7.66 -3.59
N ALA A 20 0.76 7.83 -2.46
CA ALA A 20 2.01 8.56 -2.40
C ALA A 20 3.05 7.95 -3.35
N TYR A 21 3.17 6.62 -3.40
CA TYR A 21 4.03 5.94 -4.35
C TYR A 21 3.69 6.35 -5.80
N ARG A 22 2.41 6.25 -6.18
CA ARG A 22 1.95 6.63 -7.52
C ARG A 22 2.18 8.10 -7.88
N MET A 23 2.14 9.00 -6.90
CA MET A 23 2.30 10.44 -7.10
C MET A 23 3.76 10.89 -7.14
N LEU A 24 4.65 10.20 -6.44
CA LEU A 24 6.02 10.66 -6.21
C LEU A 24 7.05 10.01 -7.12
N VAL A 25 6.79 8.81 -7.63
CA VAL A 25 7.77 8.11 -8.48
C VAL A 25 7.61 8.48 -9.96
N PRO A 26 8.72 8.50 -10.73
CA PRO A 26 8.67 8.64 -12.17
C PRO A 26 7.79 7.56 -12.85
N PRO A 27 7.12 7.87 -13.98
CA PRO A 27 6.24 6.94 -14.66
C PRO A 27 6.89 5.60 -15.05
N GLU A 28 8.20 5.59 -15.32
CA GLU A 28 8.96 4.40 -15.70
C GLU A 28 9.05 3.38 -14.56
N LEU A 29 8.91 3.83 -13.31
CA LEU A 29 8.89 2.99 -12.12
C LEU A 29 7.48 2.52 -11.74
N LEU A 30 6.43 3.00 -12.39
CA LEU A 30 5.04 2.57 -12.18
C LEU A 30 4.74 1.22 -12.87
N THR A 31 5.67 0.28 -12.77
CA THR A 31 5.48 -1.10 -13.24
C THR A 31 4.49 -1.84 -12.34
N GLU A 32 3.85 -2.87 -12.87
CA GLU A 32 2.89 -3.67 -12.08
C GLU A 32 3.56 -4.28 -10.84
N ASP A 33 4.80 -4.75 -10.97
CA ASP A 33 5.59 -5.33 -9.88
C ASP A 33 5.84 -4.33 -8.76
N ASN A 34 6.24 -3.11 -9.11
CA ASN A 34 6.49 -2.07 -8.13
C ASN A 34 5.21 -1.61 -7.44
N VAL A 35 4.10 -1.51 -8.17
CA VAL A 35 2.78 -1.24 -7.57
C VAL A 35 2.33 -2.39 -6.67
N ARG A 36 2.65 -3.65 -7.01
CA ARG A 36 2.42 -4.81 -6.16
C ARG A 36 3.23 -4.71 -4.87
N LEU A 37 4.51 -4.36 -4.93
CA LEU A 37 5.36 -4.13 -3.77
C LEU A 37 4.84 -2.98 -2.89
N ALA A 38 4.40 -1.87 -3.48
CA ALA A 38 3.78 -0.77 -2.74
C ALA A 38 2.51 -1.22 -2.00
N ARG A 39 1.67 -2.08 -2.60
CA ARG A 39 0.50 -2.65 -1.90
C ARG A 39 0.89 -3.56 -0.75
N ILE A 40 1.94 -4.37 -0.91
CA ILE A 40 2.48 -5.22 0.16
C ILE A 40 2.96 -4.35 1.33
N LEU A 41 3.73 -3.29 1.06
CA LEU A 41 4.17 -2.33 2.07
C LEU A 41 2.99 -1.59 2.72
N GLY A 42 1.95 -1.28 1.94
CA GLY A 42 0.71 -0.71 2.44
C GLY A 42 0.04 -1.64 3.47
N TRP A 43 0.00 -2.95 3.20
CA TRP A 43 -0.47 -3.93 4.17
C TRP A 43 0.44 -4.03 5.40
N CYS A 44 1.76 -4.02 5.23
CA CYS A 44 2.69 -3.99 6.36
C CYS A 44 2.50 -2.76 7.28
N THR A 45 2.00 -1.65 6.74
CA THR A 45 1.71 -0.43 7.50
C THR A 45 0.39 -0.50 8.28
N GLU A 46 -0.50 -1.41 7.90
CA GLU A 46 -1.79 -1.68 8.57
C GLU A 46 -1.73 -2.90 9.52
N LEU A 47 -0.59 -3.61 9.57
CA LEU A 47 -0.27 -4.65 10.57
C LEU A 47 0.07 -4.02 11.92
#